data_AF-A0A165EED3-F1
#
_entry.id   AF-A0A165EED3-F1
#
_cell.length_a   1.000
_cell.length_b   1.000
_cell.length_c   1.000
_cell.angle_alpha   90.00
_cell.angle_beta   90.00
_cell.angle_gamma   90.00
#
_symmetry.space_group_name_H-M   'P 1'
#
loop_
_entity.id
_entity.type
_entity.pdbx_description
1 polymer ?
#
loop_
_entity_poly.entity_id
_entity_poly.type
_entity_poly.pdbx_seq_one_letter_code
_entity_poly.pdbx_strand_id
1 'polypeptide(L)'
;MAVKFFIQKDISHDVQADVCETIAALGGRVEPKVPRAGYILVQPGTAEEERLRLCWGKPDRPERYFVPYSYVEACKVHGMLLKQIFVHEGQPIRMHIDSSIANVNVRATLSARIMHSGGDPTASAQSARVILADPNTEVFQHLVKTYQCEPDKYVESYLWVRKCIEKGQVIYTPVVYKNPGGRRPGEERTQFTREDEEHLCQWIAKKIPYKETGGRTGNRLYQQLCEMAHDPEYAWVRRHTWQSWRERYKKNCARLDMRISEIVNERKPAHGEKGQYGYVRMPEEKPKRVRSKKARGNGAGPSDMQPEELQELEAFPPVPLPVLPGMLSATGGPSSAYTAAMNGMIYGAQPPMGPSGAVMPGLAAHLQMSMAGREPIDAETARQNATEEEMEDDESEWQIREGKPDAPRPSWAKSKQEGEEQKPATKKRKRRSVLRYERTLRTLMTSFSSDSPQGTHLIQEKKSQLHVLDVAVRQIAREFRFTIEEVQEYYDKCGDVERTRARFKKMRDVLSALKDDDDVPGSS
;
A
#
# COMPACT_ATOMS: atom_id res chain seq x y z
N MET A 1 0.16 29.11 31.84
CA MET A 1 -1.12 29.77 31.51
C MET A 1 -2.13 28.68 31.18
N ALA A 2 -3.36 28.76 31.70
CA ALA A 2 -4.39 27.76 31.39
C ALA A 2 -4.80 27.84 29.91
N VAL A 3 -4.98 26.68 29.27
CA VAL A 3 -5.45 26.56 27.88
C VAL A 3 -6.92 26.97 27.83
N LYS A 4 -7.28 27.83 26.87
CA LYS A 4 -8.65 28.36 26.73
C LYS A 4 -9.46 27.51 25.76
N PHE A 5 -10.69 27.23 26.14
CA PHE A 5 -11.66 26.47 25.36
C PHE A 5 -12.94 27.30 25.18
N PHE A 6 -13.59 27.19 24.03
CA PHE A 6 -14.94 27.66 23.79
C PHE A 6 -15.79 26.48 23.33
N ILE A 7 -16.98 26.33 23.89
CA ILE A 7 -17.90 25.23 23.58
C ILE A 7 -19.04 25.76 22.73
N GLN A 8 -19.30 25.11 21.60
CA GLN A 8 -20.43 25.43 20.72
C GLN A 8 -21.76 25.22 21.44
N LYS A 9 -22.73 26.13 21.23
CA LYS A 9 -23.96 26.19 22.04
C LYS A 9 -25.01 25.13 21.71
N ASP A 10 -24.95 24.55 20.53
CA ASP A 10 -25.86 23.53 19.99
C ASP A 10 -25.49 22.10 20.41
N ILE A 11 -24.32 21.90 21.02
CA ILE A 11 -23.98 20.64 21.70
C ILE A 11 -24.99 20.40 22.84
N SER A 12 -25.40 19.16 23.09
CA SER A 12 -26.32 18.84 24.21
C SER A 12 -25.79 19.38 25.55
N HIS A 13 -26.67 19.93 26.38
CA HIS A 13 -26.29 20.53 27.67
C HIS A 13 -25.54 19.55 28.59
N ASP A 14 -25.93 18.26 28.57
CA ASP A 14 -25.27 17.21 29.35
C ASP A 14 -23.82 17.03 28.90
N VAL A 15 -23.59 16.94 27.57
CA VAL A 15 -22.25 16.85 26.99
C VAL A 15 -21.43 18.10 27.27
N GLN A 16 -22.04 19.29 27.24
CA GLN A 16 -21.34 20.54 27.59
C GLN A 16 -20.88 20.52 29.05
N ALA A 17 -21.72 20.04 29.98
CA ALA A 17 -21.38 19.93 31.40
C ALA A 17 -20.20 18.97 31.61
N ASP A 18 -20.27 17.76 31.04
CA ASP A 18 -19.24 16.72 31.15
C ASP A 18 -17.89 17.20 30.58
N VAL A 19 -17.93 17.85 29.41
CA VAL A 19 -16.74 18.40 28.75
C VAL A 19 -16.17 19.57 29.57
N CYS A 20 -17.02 20.44 30.12
CA CYS A 20 -16.59 21.56 30.97
C CYS A 20 -15.89 21.06 32.25
N GLU A 21 -16.47 20.07 32.91
CA GLU A 21 -15.89 19.41 34.09
C GLU A 21 -14.53 18.77 33.74
N THR A 22 -14.46 18.04 32.62
CA THR A 22 -13.22 17.39 32.19
C THR A 22 -12.13 18.41 31.86
N ILE A 23 -12.47 19.51 31.17
CA ILE A 23 -11.52 20.60 30.88
C ILE A 23 -10.98 21.21 32.18
N ALA A 24 -11.86 21.48 33.16
CA ALA A 24 -11.47 22.05 34.43
C ALA A 24 -10.56 21.10 35.22
N ALA A 25 -10.88 19.80 35.24
CA ALA A 25 -10.08 18.76 35.88
C ALA A 25 -8.67 18.63 35.27
N LEU A 26 -8.53 18.87 33.96
CA LEU A 26 -7.26 18.88 33.25
C LEU A 26 -6.54 20.25 33.29
N GLY A 27 -7.04 21.22 34.06
CA GLY A 27 -6.43 22.55 34.22
C GLY A 27 -6.65 23.52 33.06
N GLY A 28 -7.60 23.24 32.17
CA GLY A 28 -8.07 24.16 31.15
C GLY A 28 -9.10 25.17 31.68
N ARG A 29 -9.45 26.16 30.86
CA ARG A 29 -10.46 27.18 31.17
C ARG A 29 -11.47 27.29 30.03
N VAL A 30 -12.75 27.17 30.35
CA VAL A 30 -13.84 27.43 29.40
C VAL A 30 -14.18 28.92 29.41
N GLU A 31 -14.17 29.55 28.24
CA GLU A 31 -14.51 30.96 28.03
C GLU A 31 -15.88 31.07 27.36
N PRO A 32 -16.73 32.03 27.77
CA PRO A 32 -18.07 32.21 27.19
C PRO A 32 -18.04 32.83 25.78
N LYS A 33 -16.87 33.29 25.33
CA LYS A 33 -16.63 33.91 24.02
C LYS A 33 -15.47 33.19 23.34
N VAL A 34 -15.48 33.17 22.02
CA VAL A 34 -14.41 32.57 21.21
C VAL A 34 -13.06 33.21 21.59
N PRO A 35 -12.09 32.43 22.09
CA PRO A 35 -10.82 32.98 22.54
C PRO A 35 -9.97 33.50 21.36
N ARG A 36 -8.99 34.37 21.67
CA ARG A 36 -8.01 34.82 20.68
C ARG A 36 -7.04 33.71 20.27
N ALA A 37 -6.67 32.86 21.24
CA ALA A 37 -5.84 31.68 21.10
C ALA A 37 -6.43 30.57 22.00
N GLY A 38 -6.56 29.36 21.46
CA GLY A 38 -7.18 28.23 22.16
C GLY A 38 -7.99 27.32 21.23
N TYR A 39 -8.83 26.49 21.84
CA TYR A 39 -9.61 25.47 21.16
C TYR A 39 -11.10 25.86 21.11
N ILE A 40 -11.74 25.56 19.98
CA ILE A 40 -13.16 25.76 19.72
C ILE A 40 -13.74 24.35 19.54
N LEU A 41 -14.46 23.89 20.56
CA LEU A 41 -15.08 22.58 20.58
C LEU A 41 -16.38 22.63 19.80
N VAL A 42 -16.42 21.90 18.69
CA VAL A 42 -17.55 21.89 17.75
C VAL A 42 -18.23 20.55 17.67
N GLN A 43 -19.49 20.54 17.24
CA GLN A 43 -20.16 19.31 16.80
C GLN A 43 -19.96 19.17 15.28
N PRO A 44 -19.21 18.15 14.81
CA PRO A 44 -18.95 17.99 13.39
C PRO A 44 -20.23 17.91 12.55
N GLY A 45 -20.28 18.67 11.46
CA GLY A 45 -21.36 18.63 10.48
C GLY A 45 -22.60 19.46 10.83
N THR A 46 -22.57 20.28 11.89
CA THR A 46 -23.67 21.22 12.17
C THR A 46 -23.47 22.55 11.44
N ALA A 47 -24.57 23.21 11.06
CA ALA A 47 -24.50 24.51 10.37
C ALA A 47 -23.80 25.60 11.22
N GLU A 48 -23.85 25.44 12.54
CA GLU A 48 -23.18 26.34 13.48
C GLU A 48 -21.66 26.13 13.49
N GLU A 49 -21.16 24.90 13.26
CA GLU A 49 -19.72 24.66 13.02
C GLU A 49 -19.27 25.44 11.78
N GLU A 50 -19.99 25.29 10.66
CA GLU A 50 -19.68 25.98 9.40
C GLU A 50 -19.67 27.50 9.60
N ARG A 51 -20.67 28.02 10.32
CA ARG A 51 -20.75 29.45 10.66
C ARG A 51 -19.54 29.90 11.48
N LEU A 52 -19.15 29.14 12.51
CA LEU A 52 -17.98 29.47 13.33
C LEU A 52 -16.69 29.44 12.52
N ARG A 53 -16.50 28.43 11.66
CA ARG A 53 -15.34 28.36 10.76
C ARG A 53 -15.31 29.54 9.79
N LEU A 54 -16.45 29.93 9.20
CA LEU A 54 -16.54 31.07 8.30
C LEU A 54 -16.23 32.40 9.01
N CYS A 55 -16.73 32.59 10.23
CA CYS A 55 -16.51 33.83 10.99
C CYS A 55 -15.08 33.93 11.57
N TRP A 56 -14.50 32.80 11.99
CA TRP A 56 -13.31 32.80 12.85
C TRP A 56 -12.10 32.02 12.32
N GLY A 57 -12.24 31.27 11.21
CA GLY A 57 -11.17 30.51 10.55
C GLY A 57 -10.23 31.33 9.67
N LYS A 58 -10.05 32.63 9.97
CA LYS A 58 -9.13 33.49 9.22
C LYS A 58 -7.68 33.07 9.49
N PRO A 59 -6.82 32.98 8.46
CA PRO A 59 -5.43 32.53 8.61
C PRO A 59 -4.56 33.49 9.46
N ASP A 60 -5.03 34.73 9.69
CA ASP A 60 -4.39 35.73 10.57
C ASP A 60 -4.33 35.30 12.07
N ARG A 61 -5.04 34.23 12.45
CA ARG A 61 -5.11 33.73 13.84
C ARG A 61 -4.82 32.23 13.90
N PRO A 62 -3.56 31.80 13.68
CA PRO A 62 -3.18 30.39 13.59
C PRO A 62 -3.32 29.62 14.92
N GLU A 63 -3.41 30.32 16.05
CA GLU A 63 -3.54 29.71 17.38
C GLU A 63 -5.00 29.37 17.74
N ARG A 64 -5.91 29.33 16.76
CA ARG A 64 -7.30 28.91 16.94
C ARG A 64 -7.54 27.58 16.27
N TYR A 65 -7.91 26.60 17.08
CA TYR A 65 -8.08 25.24 16.62
C TYR A 65 -9.54 24.81 16.75
N PHE A 66 -10.14 24.46 15.61
CA PHE A 66 -11.49 23.88 15.56
C PHE A 66 -11.36 22.37 15.69
N VAL A 67 -11.86 21.82 16.79
CA VAL A 67 -11.74 20.39 17.11
C VAL A 67 -13.10 19.87 17.56
N PRO A 68 -13.43 18.59 17.30
CA PRO A 68 -14.68 18.02 17.78
C PRO A 68 -14.73 18.02 19.32
N TYR A 69 -15.92 18.05 19.93
CA TYR A 69 -16.06 17.98 21.39
C TYR A 69 -15.40 16.74 22.01
N SER A 70 -15.33 15.62 21.28
CA SER A 70 -14.63 14.39 21.68
C SER A 70 -13.10 14.54 21.79
N TYR A 71 -12.52 15.66 21.31
CA TYR A 71 -11.10 15.98 21.47
C TYR A 71 -10.65 16.00 22.93
N VAL A 72 -11.50 16.47 23.84
CA VAL A 72 -11.18 16.54 25.27
C VAL A 72 -11.01 15.15 25.86
N GLU A 73 -11.91 14.23 25.50
CA GLU A 73 -11.79 12.82 25.89
C GLU A 73 -10.54 12.18 25.29
N ALA A 74 -10.22 12.47 24.04
CA ALA A 74 -8.99 11.99 23.41
C ALA A 74 -7.74 12.48 24.16
N CYS A 75 -7.69 13.77 24.54
CA CYS A 75 -6.58 14.30 25.34
C CYS A 75 -6.49 13.64 26.72
N LYS A 76 -7.64 13.35 27.36
CA LYS A 76 -7.71 12.62 28.63
C LYS A 76 -7.14 11.20 28.50
N VAL A 77 -7.55 10.46 27.47
CA VAL A 77 -7.06 9.09 27.20
C VAL A 77 -5.56 9.07 26.92
N HIS A 78 -5.06 10.04 26.17
CA HIS A 78 -3.64 10.16 25.86
C HIS A 78 -2.80 10.75 27.00
N GLY A 79 -3.42 11.32 28.04
CA GLY A 79 -2.72 11.99 29.14
C GLY A 79 -1.96 13.25 28.72
N MET A 80 -2.23 13.79 27.53
CA MET A 80 -1.55 14.98 27.01
C MET A 80 -2.44 15.76 26.03
N LEU A 81 -2.14 17.05 25.88
CA LEU A 81 -2.82 17.90 24.90
C LEU A 81 -2.35 17.55 23.48
N LEU A 82 -3.26 17.01 22.66
CA LEU A 82 -2.96 16.57 21.30
C LEU A 82 -2.68 17.76 20.37
N LYS A 83 -1.52 17.74 19.70
CA LYS A 83 -1.10 18.79 18.78
C LYS A 83 -1.93 18.78 17.49
N GLN A 84 -2.25 19.96 16.98
CA GLN A 84 -3.00 20.15 15.73
C GLN A 84 -2.04 20.14 14.53
N ILE A 85 -1.49 18.97 14.25
CA ILE A 85 -0.44 18.79 13.24
C ILE A 85 -0.99 18.76 11.82
N PHE A 86 -2.24 18.35 11.62
CA PHE A 86 -2.85 18.23 10.29
C PHE A 86 -3.51 19.53 9.83
N VAL A 87 -2.82 20.65 10.05
CA VAL A 87 -3.23 21.99 9.63
C VAL A 87 -2.18 22.53 8.67
N HIS A 88 -2.61 22.98 7.49
CA HIS A 88 -1.75 23.59 6.47
C HIS A 88 -2.31 24.97 6.11
N GLU A 89 -1.49 26.01 6.24
CA GLU A 89 -1.91 27.42 6.00
C GLU A 89 -3.15 27.84 6.81
N GLY A 90 -3.29 27.30 8.02
CA GLY A 90 -4.44 27.56 8.90
C GLY A 90 -5.72 26.82 8.52
N GLN A 91 -5.69 25.97 7.49
CA GLN A 91 -6.81 25.12 7.08
C GLN A 91 -6.54 23.65 7.42
N PRO A 92 -7.56 22.88 7.84
CA PRO A 92 -7.42 21.43 7.99
C PRO A 92 -6.96 20.75 6.70
N ILE A 93 -6.01 19.83 6.80
CA ILE A 93 -5.63 19.00 5.65
C ILE A 93 -6.79 18.06 5.32
N ARG A 94 -7.33 18.19 4.11
CA ARG A 94 -8.37 17.32 3.57
C ARG A 94 -7.79 15.94 3.24
N MET A 95 -8.30 14.90 3.89
CA MET A 95 -7.88 13.52 3.77
C MET A 95 -9.05 12.64 3.32
N HIS A 96 -8.77 11.67 2.46
CA HIS A 96 -9.71 10.64 2.05
C HIS A 96 -9.26 9.29 2.62
N ILE A 97 -10.14 8.62 3.38
CA ILE A 97 -9.90 7.25 3.86
C ILE A 97 -10.48 6.28 2.85
N ASP A 98 -9.62 5.61 2.09
CA ASP A 98 -10.03 4.72 1.01
C ASP A 98 -10.68 3.42 1.54
N SER A 99 -11.54 2.83 0.71
CA SER A 99 -12.27 1.59 1.03
C SER A 99 -11.39 0.34 1.08
N SER A 100 -10.15 0.38 0.56
CA SER A 100 -9.17 -0.72 0.64
C SER A 100 -8.85 -1.13 2.09
N ILE A 101 -8.98 -0.23 3.06
CA ILE A 101 -8.86 -0.55 4.48
C ILE A 101 -10.13 -1.31 4.90
N ALA A 102 -10.12 -2.63 4.79
CA ALA A 102 -11.32 -3.47 4.94
C ALA A 102 -12.06 -3.26 6.28
N ASN A 103 -11.31 -3.07 7.38
CA ASN A 103 -11.88 -2.95 8.71
C ASN A 103 -12.53 -1.58 8.96
N VAL A 104 -13.87 -1.56 9.10
CA VAL A 104 -14.68 -0.36 9.37
C VAL A 104 -14.25 0.34 10.66
N ASN A 105 -13.92 -0.42 11.72
CA ASN A 105 -13.52 0.13 13.01
C ASN A 105 -12.17 0.85 12.92
N VAL A 106 -11.25 0.32 12.09
CA VAL A 106 -9.97 0.97 11.81
C VAL A 106 -10.21 2.29 11.07
N ARG A 107 -11.10 2.33 10.07
CA ARG A 107 -11.46 3.58 9.38
C ARG A 107 -12.09 4.62 10.31
N ALA A 108 -13.00 4.18 11.20
CA ALA A 108 -13.63 5.06 12.18
C ALA A 108 -12.60 5.63 13.19
N THR A 109 -11.71 4.77 13.71
CA THR A 109 -10.64 5.17 14.62
C THR A 109 -9.65 6.12 13.94
N LEU A 110 -9.30 5.85 12.69
CA LEU A 110 -8.42 6.69 11.88
C LEU A 110 -9.04 8.07 11.63
N SER A 111 -10.33 8.11 11.26
CA SER A 111 -11.10 9.34 11.10
C SER A 111 -11.08 10.19 12.38
N ALA A 112 -11.35 9.58 13.53
CA ALA A 112 -11.29 10.26 14.82
C ALA A 112 -9.90 10.84 15.11
N ARG A 113 -8.83 10.06 14.92
CA ARG A 113 -7.44 10.51 15.12
C ARG A 113 -7.06 11.69 14.24
N ILE A 114 -7.50 11.69 12.98
CA ILE A 114 -7.28 12.79 12.04
C ILE A 114 -7.98 14.05 12.52
N MET A 115 -9.27 13.96 12.89
CA MET A 115 -10.04 15.09 13.40
C MET A 115 -9.46 15.65 14.71
N HIS A 116 -9.05 14.78 15.64
CA HIS A 116 -8.44 15.18 16.90
C HIS A 116 -7.09 15.87 16.72
N SER A 117 -6.42 15.62 15.60
CA SER A 117 -5.13 16.23 15.26
C SER A 117 -5.27 17.37 14.24
N GLY A 118 -6.50 17.85 14.00
CA GLY A 118 -6.79 19.08 13.23
C GLY A 118 -7.05 18.88 11.74
N GLY A 119 -7.13 17.65 11.25
CA GLY A 119 -7.40 17.32 9.84
C GLY A 119 -8.89 17.11 9.54
N ASP A 120 -9.21 16.97 8.25
CA ASP A 120 -10.57 16.69 7.77
C ASP A 120 -10.60 15.33 7.04
N PRO A 121 -11.15 14.26 7.63
CA PRO A 121 -11.20 12.93 7.02
C PRO A 121 -12.42 12.72 6.09
N THR A 122 -13.28 13.73 5.91
CA THR A 122 -14.55 13.59 5.18
C THR A 122 -14.43 13.90 3.69
N ALA A 123 -13.25 14.30 3.23
CA ALA A 123 -13.02 14.69 1.86
C ALA A 123 -13.14 13.51 0.88
N SER A 124 -13.64 13.81 -0.33
CA SER A 124 -13.64 12.85 -1.44
C SER A 124 -12.23 12.65 -2.00
N ALA A 125 -11.98 11.53 -2.67
CA ALA A 125 -10.67 11.25 -3.30
C ALA A 125 -10.21 12.39 -4.26
N GLN A 126 -11.15 13.03 -4.97
CA GLN A 126 -10.83 14.12 -5.89
C GLN A 126 -10.48 15.43 -5.18
N SER A 127 -11.11 15.73 -4.04
CA SER A 127 -10.88 16.98 -3.30
C SER A 127 -9.81 16.86 -2.21
N ALA A 128 -9.50 15.64 -1.79
CA ALA A 128 -8.49 15.37 -0.77
C ALA A 128 -7.08 15.69 -1.26
N ARG A 129 -6.28 16.23 -0.34
CA ARG A 129 -4.84 16.42 -0.50
C ARG A 129 -4.08 15.13 -0.20
N VAL A 130 -4.55 14.36 0.78
CA VAL A 130 -3.95 13.07 1.17
C VAL A 130 -4.98 11.95 1.03
N ILE A 131 -4.60 10.86 0.38
CA ILE A 131 -5.41 9.64 0.25
C ILE A 131 -4.74 8.56 1.09
N LEU A 132 -5.47 8.01 2.05
CA LEU A 132 -5.01 6.96 2.96
C LEU A 132 -5.55 5.61 2.49
N ALA A 133 -4.66 4.67 2.19
CA ALA A 133 -5.01 3.33 1.70
C ALA A 133 -4.17 2.23 2.37
N ASP A 134 -4.57 0.97 2.19
CA ASP A 134 -3.83 -0.19 2.71
C ASP A 134 -2.65 -0.55 1.77
N PRO A 135 -1.38 -0.43 2.24
CA PRO A 135 -0.20 -0.70 1.41
C PRO A 135 -0.11 -2.14 0.91
N ASN A 136 -0.80 -3.09 1.56
CA ASN A 136 -0.78 -4.50 1.18
C ASN A 136 -1.73 -4.84 0.01
N THR A 137 -2.43 -3.84 -0.55
CA THR A 137 -3.40 -4.02 -1.63
C THR A 137 -2.90 -3.46 -2.95
N GLU A 138 -3.32 -4.05 -4.07
CA GLU A 138 -3.02 -3.52 -5.42
C GLU A 138 -3.64 -2.12 -5.65
N VAL A 139 -4.71 -1.80 -4.91
CA VAL A 139 -5.38 -0.48 -4.95
C VAL A 139 -4.40 0.62 -4.57
N PHE A 140 -3.55 0.41 -3.56
CA PHE A 140 -2.54 1.39 -3.16
C PHE A 140 -1.59 1.73 -4.32
N GLN A 141 -1.05 0.71 -4.99
CA GLN A 141 -0.15 0.91 -6.15
C GLN A 141 -0.87 1.60 -7.31
N HIS A 142 -2.14 1.26 -7.53
CA HIS A 142 -2.97 1.90 -8.54
C HIS A 142 -3.20 3.38 -8.22
N LEU A 143 -3.55 3.73 -6.99
CA LEU A 143 -3.74 5.12 -6.53
C LEU A 143 -2.46 5.94 -6.68
N VAL A 144 -1.31 5.41 -6.23
CA VAL A 144 0.00 6.05 -6.40
C VAL A 144 0.26 6.35 -7.88
N LYS A 145 0.04 5.38 -8.77
CA LYS A 145 0.22 5.55 -10.22
C LYS A 145 -0.75 6.55 -10.83
N THR A 146 -2.01 6.57 -10.38
CA THR A 146 -3.05 7.47 -10.87
C THR A 146 -2.75 8.92 -10.51
N TYR A 147 -2.27 9.17 -9.29
CA TYR A 147 -2.02 10.53 -8.78
C TYR A 147 -0.55 10.99 -8.84
N GLN A 148 0.37 10.19 -9.41
CA GLN A 148 1.81 10.51 -9.48
C GLN A 148 2.15 11.84 -10.20
N CYS A 149 1.24 12.34 -11.06
CA CYS A 149 1.43 13.57 -11.81
C CYS A 149 0.84 14.81 -11.11
N GLU A 150 0.16 14.63 -9.97
CA GLU A 150 -0.48 15.71 -9.22
C GLU A 150 0.40 16.08 -8.00
N PRO A 151 1.16 17.21 -8.05
CA PRO A 151 2.16 17.52 -7.02
C PRO A 151 1.56 17.83 -5.64
N ASP A 152 0.29 18.23 -5.60
CA ASP A 152 -0.43 18.55 -4.37
C ASP A 152 -1.21 17.36 -3.79
N LYS A 153 -1.13 16.18 -4.43
CA LYS A 153 -1.77 14.96 -3.94
C LYS A 153 -0.75 13.95 -3.45
N TYR A 154 -1.03 13.41 -2.28
CA TYR A 154 -0.19 12.42 -1.61
C TYR A 154 -1.02 11.16 -1.39
N VAL A 155 -0.45 10.00 -1.73
CA VAL A 155 -1.04 8.69 -1.44
C VAL A 155 -0.17 8.03 -0.39
N GLU A 156 -0.71 7.86 0.81
CA GLU A 156 0.01 7.40 2.00
C GLU A 156 -0.64 6.16 2.59
N SER A 157 0.16 5.37 3.32
CA SER A 157 -0.37 4.24 4.10
C SER A 157 -1.23 4.75 5.25
N TYR A 158 -2.27 4.02 5.65
CA TYR A 158 -3.05 4.39 6.85
C TYR A 158 -2.21 4.48 8.14
N LEU A 159 -1.06 3.79 8.19
CA LEU A 159 -0.10 3.87 9.31
C LEU A 159 0.62 5.23 9.39
N TRP A 160 0.64 5.99 8.29
CA TRP A 160 1.26 7.32 8.21
C TRP A 160 0.69 8.30 9.24
N VAL A 161 -0.62 8.24 9.49
CA VAL A 161 -1.29 9.12 10.47
C VAL A 161 -0.71 8.90 11.87
N ARG A 162 -0.51 7.65 12.28
CA ARG A 162 0.09 7.29 13.57
C ARG A 162 1.52 7.85 13.66
N LYS A 163 2.34 7.61 12.62
CA LYS A 163 3.72 8.11 12.55
C LYS A 163 3.81 9.63 12.66
N CYS A 164 2.90 10.36 12.01
CA CYS A 164 2.85 11.82 12.09
C CYS A 164 2.47 12.32 13.50
N ILE A 165 1.49 11.68 14.15
CA ILE A 165 1.06 12.02 15.51
C ILE A 165 2.19 11.78 16.52
N GLU A 166 2.85 10.62 16.44
CA GLU A 166 3.98 10.27 17.31
C GLU A 166 5.16 11.23 17.14
N LYS A 167 5.50 11.60 15.90
CA LYS A 167 6.54 12.59 15.62
C LYS A 167 6.10 14.03 15.88
N GLY A 168 4.80 14.27 16.07
CA GLY A 168 4.24 15.61 16.26
C GLY A 168 4.41 16.55 15.07
N GLN A 169 4.59 16.01 13.85
CA GLN A 169 4.72 16.77 12.60
C GLN A 169 4.28 15.93 11.40
N VAL A 170 3.85 16.60 10.33
CA VAL A 170 3.44 15.96 9.08
C VAL A 170 4.69 15.66 8.24
N ILE A 171 4.97 14.37 8.01
CA ILE A 171 6.12 13.91 7.24
C ILE A 171 5.63 13.01 6.11
N TYR A 172 5.61 13.52 4.88
CA TYR A 172 5.23 12.73 3.72
C TYR A 172 6.30 11.71 3.38
N THR A 173 5.88 10.56 2.86
CA THR A 173 6.79 9.53 2.34
C THR A 173 7.50 10.10 1.10
N PRO A 174 8.84 10.12 1.05
CA PRO A 174 9.56 10.71 -0.07
C PRO A 174 9.29 9.93 -1.36
N VAL A 175 8.99 10.65 -2.45
CA VAL A 175 8.83 10.05 -3.78
C VAL A 175 10.22 9.66 -4.30
N VAL A 176 10.56 8.38 -4.19
CA VAL A 176 11.80 7.85 -4.77
C VAL A 176 11.63 7.78 -6.28
N TYR A 177 12.42 8.57 -7.02
CA TYR A 177 12.47 8.49 -8.48
C TYR A 177 12.97 7.10 -8.90
N LYS A 178 12.04 6.24 -9.32
CA LYS A 178 12.41 5.02 -10.01
C LYS A 178 12.98 5.43 -11.36
N ASN A 179 14.27 5.20 -11.56
CA ASN A 179 14.91 5.45 -12.84
C ASN A 179 14.05 4.83 -13.95
N PRO A 180 13.53 5.62 -14.90
CA PRO A 180 12.66 5.14 -15.96
C PRO A 180 13.47 4.08 -16.69
N GLY A 181 13.04 2.83 -16.53
CA GLY A 181 13.82 1.65 -16.86
C GLY A 181 14.57 1.85 -18.18
N GLY A 182 15.89 1.90 -18.07
CA GLY A 182 16.79 2.21 -19.16
C GLY A 182 18.17 1.76 -18.74
N ARG A 183 18.84 1.01 -19.61
CA ARG A 183 20.24 0.64 -19.36
C ARG A 183 21.05 1.93 -19.28
N ARG A 184 21.94 2.03 -18.31
CA ARG A 184 22.83 3.19 -18.22
C ARG A 184 23.61 3.29 -19.55
N PRO A 185 23.71 4.48 -20.17
CA PRO A 185 24.59 4.64 -21.32
C PRO A 185 26.00 4.14 -20.97
N GLY A 186 26.48 3.10 -21.66
CA GLY A 186 27.77 2.44 -21.38
C GLY A 186 27.68 1.12 -20.60
N GLU A 187 26.52 0.77 -20.05
CA GLU A 187 26.29 -0.57 -19.50
C GLU A 187 26.11 -1.56 -20.66
N GLU A 188 27.20 -2.26 -20.98
CA GLU A 188 27.21 -3.24 -22.06
C GLU A 188 26.10 -4.27 -21.87
N ARG A 189 25.49 -4.68 -22.99
CA ARG A 189 24.50 -5.73 -22.92
C ARG A 189 25.21 -7.00 -22.48
N THR A 190 24.83 -7.53 -21.31
CA THR A 190 25.22 -8.88 -20.88
C THR A 190 25.10 -9.81 -22.08
N GLN A 191 26.22 -10.39 -22.49
CA GLN A 191 26.23 -11.34 -23.58
C GLN A 191 25.74 -12.68 -23.06
N PHE A 192 24.98 -13.40 -23.89
CA PHE A 192 24.56 -14.76 -23.56
C PHE A 192 25.79 -15.66 -23.58
N THR A 193 26.03 -16.33 -22.46
CA THR A 193 27.07 -17.35 -22.35
C THR A 193 26.60 -18.67 -22.97
N ARG A 194 27.53 -19.62 -23.14
CA ARG A 194 27.18 -20.96 -23.59
C ARG A 194 26.31 -21.70 -22.56
N GLU A 195 26.58 -21.48 -21.28
CA GLU A 195 25.83 -22.06 -20.16
C GLU A 195 24.39 -21.53 -20.13
N ASP A 196 24.20 -20.23 -20.33
CA ASP A 196 22.89 -19.59 -20.46
C ASP A 196 22.03 -20.25 -21.54
N GLU A 197 22.63 -20.58 -22.69
CA GLU A 197 21.94 -21.25 -23.78
C GLU A 197 21.65 -22.72 -23.48
N GLU A 198 22.56 -23.41 -22.80
CA GLU A 198 22.38 -24.80 -22.38
C GLU A 198 21.20 -24.90 -21.41
N HIS A 199 21.14 -24.04 -20.39
CA HIS A 199 20.01 -24.01 -19.47
C HIS A 199 18.70 -23.61 -20.16
N LEU A 200 18.75 -22.67 -21.12
CA LEU A 200 17.59 -22.35 -21.95
C LEU A 200 17.10 -23.57 -22.74
N CYS A 201 18.01 -24.33 -23.34
CA CYS A 201 17.66 -25.56 -24.06
C CYS A 201 17.05 -26.60 -23.13
N GLN A 202 17.63 -26.80 -21.94
CA GLN A 202 17.10 -27.73 -20.93
C GLN A 202 15.68 -27.34 -20.49
N TRP A 203 15.42 -26.04 -20.29
CA TRP A 203 14.09 -25.53 -19.97
C TRP A 203 13.08 -25.79 -21.08
N ILE A 204 13.44 -25.45 -22.33
CA ILE A 204 12.57 -25.66 -23.49
C ILE A 204 12.33 -27.16 -23.71
N ALA A 205 13.36 -28.00 -23.58
CA ALA A 205 13.24 -29.46 -23.66
C ALA A 205 12.28 -30.02 -22.59
N LYS A 206 12.34 -29.48 -21.37
CA LYS A 206 11.45 -29.88 -20.26
C LYS A 206 9.99 -29.47 -20.50
N LYS A 207 9.72 -28.30 -21.09
CA LYS A 207 8.37 -27.76 -21.28
C LYS A 207 7.71 -28.11 -22.62
N ILE A 208 8.49 -28.08 -23.70
CA ILE A 208 8.06 -28.32 -25.10
C ILE A 208 9.10 -29.23 -25.82
N PRO A 209 9.10 -30.54 -25.52
CA PRO A 209 10.11 -31.48 -26.00
C PRO A 209 10.17 -31.59 -27.53
N TYR A 210 9.04 -31.49 -28.21
CA TYR A 210 8.95 -31.66 -29.66
C TYR A 210 8.68 -30.32 -30.36
N LYS A 211 9.42 -30.04 -31.43
CA LYS A 211 9.30 -28.78 -32.19
C LYS A 211 7.96 -28.68 -32.91
N GLU A 212 7.43 -29.80 -33.35
CA GLU A 212 6.18 -29.91 -34.13
C GLU A 212 4.95 -29.47 -33.35
N THR A 213 4.98 -29.63 -32.02
CA THR A 213 3.93 -29.13 -31.12
C THR A 213 3.82 -27.60 -31.14
N GLY A 214 4.81 -26.90 -31.71
CA GLY A 214 4.83 -25.44 -31.79
C GLY A 214 5.14 -24.79 -30.44
N GLY A 215 4.80 -23.50 -30.26
CA GLY A 215 4.86 -22.83 -28.95
C GLY A 215 6.23 -22.42 -28.41
N ARG A 216 7.35 -22.95 -28.93
CA ARG A 216 8.72 -22.57 -28.50
C ARG A 216 9.02 -21.06 -28.66
N THR A 217 8.27 -20.35 -29.50
CA THR A 217 8.40 -18.89 -29.71
C THR A 217 7.32 -18.07 -29.00
N GLY A 218 6.45 -18.68 -28.19
CA GLY A 218 5.40 -17.99 -27.44
C GLY A 218 5.93 -17.21 -26.25
N ASN A 219 5.38 -16.01 -25.97
CA ASN A 219 5.86 -15.14 -24.88
C ASN A 219 5.73 -15.80 -23.50
N ARG A 220 4.64 -16.55 -23.27
CA ARG A 220 4.30 -17.15 -21.98
C ARG A 220 5.37 -18.14 -21.48
N LEU A 221 6.02 -18.88 -22.38
CA LEU A 221 7.11 -19.80 -22.03
C LEU A 221 8.28 -19.09 -21.35
N TYR A 222 8.64 -17.90 -21.84
CA TYR A 222 9.77 -17.12 -21.34
C TYR A 222 9.37 -16.25 -20.14
N GLN A 223 8.11 -15.80 -20.07
CA GLN A 223 7.58 -15.16 -18.86
C GLN A 223 7.62 -16.13 -17.69
N GLN A 224 7.13 -17.36 -17.89
CA GLN A 224 7.23 -18.44 -16.90
C GLN A 224 8.67 -18.77 -16.52
N LEU A 225 9.61 -18.76 -17.48
CA LEU A 225 11.03 -18.93 -17.16
C LEU A 225 11.53 -17.84 -16.19
N CYS A 226 11.14 -16.57 -16.41
CA CYS A 226 11.49 -15.47 -15.51
C CYS A 226 10.76 -15.49 -14.17
N GLU A 227 9.53 -16.02 -14.10
CA GLU A 227 8.81 -16.23 -12.84
C GLU A 227 9.53 -17.26 -11.95
N MET A 228 10.16 -18.29 -12.54
CA MET A 228 10.97 -19.27 -11.80
C MET A 228 12.28 -18.70 -11.25
N ALA A 229 12.64 -17.45 -11.57
CA ALA A 229 13.92 -16.86 -11.17
C ALA A 229 14.06 -16.63 -9.65
N HIS A 230 13.04 -16.93 -8.85
CA HIS A 230 13.13 -16.97 -7.39
C HIS A 230 13.85 -18.23 -6.89
N ASP A 231 13.84 -19.32 -7.67
CA ASP A 231 14.52 -20.56 -7.34
C ASP A 231 16.03 -20.44 -7.60
N PRO A 232 16.91 -20.90 -6.69
CA PRO A 232 18.36 -20.82 -6.87
C PRO A 232 18.87 -21.50 -8.15
N GLU A 233 18.21 -22.59 -8.60
CA GLU A 233 18.54 -23.30 -9.85
C GLU A 233 18.30 -22.44 -11.10
N TYR A 234 17.39 -21.47 -11.03
CA TYR A 234 17.02 -20.58 -12.14
C TYR A 234 17.56 -19.16 -11.97
N ALA A 235 18.51 -18.93 -11.06
CA ALA A 235 19.11 -17.62 -10.83
C ALA A 235 19.73 -17.01 -12.10
N TRP A 236 20.24 -17.85 -13.01
CA TRP A 236 20.81 -17.44 -14.30
C TRP A 236 19.80 -16.70 -15.19
N VAL A 237 18.50 -16.93 -15.02
CA VAL A 237 17.45 -16.30 -15.84
C VAL A 237 17.44 -14.78 -15.64
N ARG A 238 17.77 -14.28 -14.44
CA ARG A 238 17.76 -12.84 -14.11
C ARG A 238 18.74 -12.01 -14.95
N ARG A 239 19.73 -12.65 -15.57
CA ARG A 239 20.75 -12.00 -16.42
C ARG A 239 20.15 -11.32 -17.65
N HIS A 240 19.00 -11.80 -18.13
CA HIS A 240 18.34 -11.27 -19.31
C HIS A 240 16.82 -11.21 -19.13
N THR A 241 16.17 -10.26 -19.79
CA THR A 241 14.70 -10.18 -19.79
C THR A 241 14.08 -11.32 -20.61
N TRP A 242 12.84 -11.70 -20.32
CA TRP A 242 12.13 -12.73 -21.10
C TRP A 242 12.10 -12.44 -22.60
N GLN A 243 12.01 -11.16 -23.02
CA GLN A 243 12.08 -10.78 -24.43
C GLN A 243 13.45 -11.09 -25.03
N SER A 244 14.51 -10.87 -24.26
CA SER A 244 15.89 -11.13 -24.69
C SER A 244 16.13 -12.63 -24.87
N TRP A 245 15.67 -13.46 -23.92
CA TRP A 245 15.72 -14.92 -24.03
C TRP A 245 14.95 -15.44 -25.25
N ARG A 246 13.73 -14.93 -25.46
CA ARG A 246 12.91 -15.26 -26.62
C ARG A 246 13.60 -14.90 -27.93
N GLU A 247 14.13 -13.70 -28.02
CA GLU A 247 14.82 -13.23 -29.22
C GLU A 247 16.12 -14.01 -29.46
N ARG A 248 16.83 -14.42 -28.40
CA ARG A 248 17.99 -15.29 -28.49
C ARG A 248 17.64 -16.65 -29.09
N TYR A 249 16.57 -17.29 -28.59
CA TYR A 249 16.07 -18.53 -29.17
C TYR A 249 15.65 -18.34 -30.62
N LYS A 250 14.84 -17.32 -30.92
CA LYS A 250 14.33 -17.04 -32.26
C LYS A 250 15.46 -16.86 -33.29
N LYS A 251 16.54 -16.14 -32.94
CA LYS A 251 17.69 -15.92 -33.83
C LYS A 251 18.59 -17.15 -33.98
N ASN A 252 18.63 -18.03 -32.98
CA ASN A 252 19.52 -19.19 -32.95
C ASN A 252 18.76 -20.52 -33.00
N CYS A 253 17.51 -20.52 -33.47
CA CYS A 253 16.61 -21.64 -33.31
C CYS A 253 17.15 -22.94 -33.94
N ALA A 254 17.80 -22.87 -35.11
CA ALA A 254 18.38 -24.04 -35.77
C ALA A 254 19.42 -24.75 -34.88
N ARG A 255 20.34 -24.00 -34.26
CA ARG A 255 21.38 -24.56 -33.38
C ARG A 255 20.81 -25.05 -32.05
N LEU A 256 19.94 -24.26 -31.43
CA LEU A 256 19.36 -24.60 -30.14
C LEU A 256 18.36 -25.76 -30.28
N ASP A 257 17.62 -25.87 -31.39
CA ASP A 257 16.72 -27.00 -31.66
C ASP A 257 17.48 -28.33 -31.82
N MET A 258 18.68 -28.33 -32.39
CA MET A 258 19.54 -29.52 -32.41
C MET A 258 19.90 -29.93 -30.99
N ARG A 259 20.36 -28.99 -30.15
CA ARG A 259 20.70 -29.25 -28.75
C ARG A 259 19.51 -29.70 -27.92
N ILE A 260 18.34 -29.08 -28.11
CA ILE A 260 17.09 -29.49 -27.47
C ILE A 260 16.74 -30.93 -27.87
N SER A 261 16.87 -31.28 -29.15
CA SER A 261 16.60 -32.65 -29.62
C SER A 261 17.55 -33.67 -29.00
N GLU A 262 18.85 -33.34 -28.84
CA GLU A 262 19.81 -34.17 -28.10
C GLU A 262 19.38 -34.38 -26.65
N ILE A 263 19.05 -33.31 -25.92
CA ILE A 263 18.62 -33.38 -24.52
C ILE A 263 17.34 -34.22 -24.38
N VAL A 264 16.38 -34.09 -25.30
CA VAL A 264 15.15 -34.89 -25.32
C VAL A 264 15.46 -36.36 -25.61
N ASN A 265 16.38 -36.65 -26.52
CA ASN A 265 16.82 -38.01 -26.82
C ASN A 265 17.56 -38.67 -25.65
N GLU A 266 18.37 -37.90 -24.91
CA GLU A 266 19.10 -38.36 -23.73
C GLU A 266 18.14 -38.65 -22.56
N ARG A 267 17.23 -37.72 -22.27
CA ARG A 267 16.29 -37.86 -21.15
C ARG A 267 15.15 -38.82 -21.42
N LYS A 268 14.89 -39.17 -22.69
CA LYS A 268 13.76 -40.00 -23.17
C LYS A 268 12.49 -39.78 -22.34
N PRO A 269 11.99 -38.53 -22.22
CA PRO A 269 10.80 -38.26 -21.45
C PRO A 269 9.67 -39.14 -22.00
N ALA A 270 9.08 -39.97 -21.15
CA ALA A 270 8.05 -40.90 -21.57
C ALA A 270 6.91 -40.11 -22.22
N HIS A 271 6.59 -40.47 -23.46
CA HIS A 271 5.60 -39.77 -24.28
C HIS A 271 4.24 -39.83 -23.57
N GLY A 272 3.83 -38.74 -22.90
CA GLY A 272 2.56 -38.66 -22.15
C GLY A 272 2.65 -38.30 -20.66
N GLU A 273 3.82 -37.97 -20.11
CA GLU A 273 3.90 -37.51 -18.71
C GLU A 273 3.21 -36.14 -18.50
N LYS A 274 2.44 -36.03 -17.40
CA LYS A 274 1.70 -34.82 -17.01
C LYS A 274 2.68 -33.65 -16.80
N GLY A 275 2.56 -32.59 -17.60
CA GLY A 275 3.35 -31.36 -17.46
C GLY A 275 3.86 -30.74 -18.78
N GLN A 276 3.69 -31.42 -19.91
CA GLN A 276 4.05 -30.88 -21.23
C GLN A 276 3.02 -29.85 -21.72
N TYR A 277 3.49 -28.69 -22.16
CA TYR A 277 2.68 -27.57 -22.61
C TYR A 277 2.03 -27.91 -23.96
N GLY A 278 0.73 -28.18 -23.98
CA GLY A 278 0.00 -28.49 -25.23
C GLY A 278 -0.87 -29.75 -25.19
N TYR A 279 -0.82 -30.57 -24.13
CA TYR A 279 -1.88 -31.57 -23.92
C TYR A 279 -3.15 -30.88 -23.41
N VAL A 280 -3.89 -30.32 -24.37
CA VAL A 280 -5.33 -30.13 -24.22
C VAL A 280 -5.89 -31.53 -24.04
N ARG A 281 -6.62 -31.79 -22.94
CA ARG A 281 -7.37 -33.05 -22.79
C ARG A 281 -8.09 -33.29 -24.12
N MET A 282 -7.93 -34.47 -24.73
CA MET A 282 -8.78 -34.82 -25.87
C MET A 282 -10.21 -34.50 -25.42
N PRO A 283 -10.94 -33.63 -26.13
CA PRO A 283 -12.34 -33.44 -25.81
C PRO A 283 -12.93 -34.85 -25.86
N GLU A 284 -13.48 -35.32 -24.73
CA GLU A 284 -14.23 -36.58 -24.72
C GLU A 284 -15.12 -36.56 -25.96
N GLU A 285 -15.03 -37.60 -26.79
CA GLU A 285 -15.93 -37.76 -27.93
C GLU A 285 -17.34 -37.78 -27.37
N LYS A 286 -17.96 -36.60 -27.27
CA LYS A 286 -19.36 -36.48 -26.89
C LYS A 286 -20.09 -37.35 -27.91
N PRO A 287 -20.79 -38.42 -27.48
CA PRO A 287 -21.45 -39.32 -28.41
C PRO A 287 -22.30 -38.49 -29.35
N LYS A 288 -22.07 -38.65 -30.66
CA LYS A 288 -22.78 -37.94 -31.73
C LYS A 288 -24.28 -38.08 -31.46
N ARG A 289 -24.91 -37.05 -30.89
CA ARG A 289 -26.37 -36.95 -30.84
C ARG A 289 -26.85 -36.99 -32.29
N VAL A 290 -27.46 -38.10 -32.67
CA VAL A 290 -28.12 -38.29 -33.97
C VAL A 290 -29.20 -37.22 -34.07
N ARG A 291 -28.92 -36.18 -34.86
CA ARG A 291 -29.86 -35.08 -35.10
C ARG A 291 -30.97 -35.63 -35.99
N SER A 292 -32.10 -35.97 -35.38
CA SER A 292 -33.34 -36.33 -36.09
C SER A 292 -33.71 -35.24 -37.08
N LYS A 293 -33.91 -35.66 -38.33
CA LYS A 293 -34.20 -34.85 -39.51
C LYS A 293 -35.71 -34.57 -39.53
N LYS A 294 -36.17 -33.46 -38.91
CA LYS A 294 -37.56 -32.99 -39.07
C LYS A 294 -37.68 -32.10 -40.31
N ALA A 295 -38.68 -32.44 -41.11
CA ALA A 295 -38.91 -31.97 -42.46
C ALA A 295 -39.42 -30.52 -42.57
N ARG A 296 -39.18 -29.99 -43.78
CA ARG A 296 -39.69 -28.77 -44.42
C ARG A 296 -41.09 -28.29 -44.00
N GLY A 297 -41.22 -26.97 -43.89
CA GLY A 297 -42.49 -26.24 -44.02
C GLY A 297 -42.24 -24.75 -44.27
N ASN A 298 -42.54 -24.29 -45.49
CA ASN A 298 -42.58 -22.89 -45.92
C ASN A 298 -43.59 -22.08 -45.10
N GLY A 299 -43.34 -20.78 -44.90
CA GLY A 299 -44.38 -19.82 -44.51
C GLY A 299 -43.84 -18.43 -44.21
N ALA A 300 -44.35 -17.44 -44.91
CA ALA A 300 -43.94 -16.04 -44.90
C ALA A 300 -44.46 -15.24 -43.69
N GLY A 301 -43.81 -14.10 -43.43
CA GLY A 301 -44.48 -12.90 -42.91
C GLY A 301 -44.18 -12.50 -41.46
N PRO A 302 -44.21 -11.19 -41.15
CA PRO A 302 -43.49 -10.58 -40.02
C PRO A 302 -44.40 -10.31 -38.81
N SER A 303 -43.80 -10.05 -37.64
CA SER A 303 -44.16 -9.03 -36.62
C SER A 303 -43.78 -9.47 -35.20
N ASP A 304 -43.10 -8.54 -34.51
CA ASP A 304 -43.37 -8.04 -33.15
C ASP A 304 -43.45 -8.97 -31.91
N MET A 305 -43.08 -8.36 -30.77
CA MET A 305 -43.31 -8.74 -29.37
C MET A 305 -42.29 -9.67 -28.66
N GLN A 306 -41.64 -9.07 -27.65
CA GLN A 306 -41.17 -9.70 -26.40
C GLN A 306 -42.37 -10.06 -25.48
N PRO A 307 -42.17 -10.43 -24.18
CA PRO A 307 -41.43 -11.53 -23.55
C PRO A 307 -42.39 -12.40 -22.67
N GLU A 308 -41.84 -13.25 -21.78
CA GLU A 308 -42.55 -14.14 -20.81
C GLU A 308 -43.18 -15.41 -21.42
N GLU A 309 -43.26 -16.58 -20.79
CA GLU A 309 -42.99 -17.04 -19.42
C GLU A 309 -42.88 -18.59 -19.48
N LEU A 310 -42.16 -19.15 -18.51
CA LEU A 310 -42.44 -20.38 -17.76
C LEU A 310 -43.28 -21.53 -18.40
N GLN A 311 -42.77 -22.77 -18.28
CA GLN A 311 -43.32 -23.79 -17.35
C GLN A 311 -42.99 -25.24 -17.79
N GLU A 312 -42.58 -26.07 -16.81
CA GLU A 312 -42.74 -27.55 -16.73
C GLU A 312 -41.90 -28.45 -17.67
N LEU A 313 -41.23 -29.54 -17.25
CA LEU A 313 -41.36 -30.45 -16.11
C LEU A 313 -40.01 -31.14 -15.79
N GLU A 314 -39.69 -31.15 -14.49
CA GLU A 314 -39.36 -32.31 -13.62
C GLU A 314 -38.46 -33.47 -14.10
N ALA A 315 -37.41 -33.76 -13.31
CA ALA A 315 -37.32 -34.96 -12.45
C ALA A 315 -35.93 -35.07 -11.78
N PHE A 316 -35.89 -35.10 -10.44
CA PHE A 316 -35.07 -35.91 -9.51
C PHE A 316 -34.85 -35.19 -8.16
N PRO A 317 -34.79 -35.94 -7.02
CA PRO A 317 -35.32 -35.51 -5.72
C PRO A 317 -34.30 -34.81 -4.80
N PRO A 318 -34.76 -33.96 -3.85
CA PRO A 318 -33.90 -33.33 -2.86
C PRO A 318 -33.95 -34.00 -1.46
N VAL A 319 -32.85 -33.81 -0.73
CA VAL A 319 -32.59 -34.19 0.67
C VAL A 319 -33.18 -33.11 1.61
N PRO A 320 -33.71 -33.43 2.81
CA PRO A 320 -34.50 -32.48 3.60
C PRO A 320 -33.65 -31.55 4.48
N LEU A 321 -34.06 -30.27 4.54
CA LEU A 321 -33.71 -29.30 5.58
C LEU A 321 -35.00 -28.68 6.17
N PRO A 322 -35.04 -28.37 7.48
CA PRO A 322 -36.25 -27.92 8.16
C PRO A 322 -36.56 -26.41 8.07
N VAL A 323 -37.86 -26.13 8.19
CA VAL A 323 -38.68 -24.94 7.93
C VAL A 323 -38.76 -24.04 9.19
N LEU A 324 -38.76 -22.70 9.15
CA LEU A 324 -39.95 -21.79 9.09
C LEU A 324 -39.52 -20.31 9.10
N PRO A 325 -40.17 -19.44 8.30
CA PRO A 325 -40.92 -18.32 8.88
C PRO A 325 -42.22 -17.94 8.14
N GLY A 326 -43.22 -17.45 8.86
CA GLY A 326 -44.44 -16.79 8.33
C GLY A 326 -44.76 -15.55 9.16
N MET A 327 -45.57 -14.56 8.78
CA MET A 327 -46.36 -14.23 7.59
C MET A 327 -46.61 -12.71 7.68
N LEU A 328 -46.63 -11.98 6.54
CA LEU A 328 -47.25 -10.65 6.47
C LEU A 328 -47.93 -10.44 5.11
N SER A 329 -49.14 -9.88 5.18
CA SER A 329 -49.79 -8.95 4.24
C SER A 329 -51.24 -9.32 3.85
N ALA A 330 -52.08 -8.29 3.97
CA ALA A 330 -53.08 -7.77 3.00
C ALA A 330 -54.45 -7.56 3.68
N THR A 331 -55.30 -6.57 3.40
CA THR A 331 -55.37 -5.35 2.58
C THR A 331 -56.75 -4.73 2.87
N GLY A 332 -56.94 -3.42 2.72
CA GLY A 332 -58.30 -2.84 2.55
C GLY A 332 -58.44 -1.35 2.89
N GLY A 333 -58.54 -0.49 1.88
CA GLY A 333 -59.28 0.79 1.94
C GLY A 333 -60.67 0.63 1.30
N PRO A 334 -61.38 1.68 0.85
CA PRO A 334 -61.15 3.14 0.95
C PRO A 334 -62.42 3.94 1.36
N SER A 335 -62.30 5.27 1.59
CA SER A 335 -63.28 6.29 1.13
C SER A 335 -62.81 7.73 1.42
N SER A 336 -63.19 8.59 0.49
CA SER A 336 -62.76 9.98 0.26
C SER A 336 -63.59 11.02 1.05
N ALA A 337 -63.00 12.18 1.34
CA ALA A 337 -63.37 13.50 0.76
C ALA A 337 -63.49 14.70 1.74
N TYR A 338 -62.76 15.77 1.37
CA TYR A 338 -63.09 17.20 1.40
C TYR A 338 -63.07 18.09 2.69
N THR A 339 -62.27 19.17 2.53
CA THR A 339 -62.44 20.59 2.97
C THR A 339 -62.17 21.06 4.41
N ALA A 340 -61.04 21.76 4.54
CA ALA A 340 -60.91 23.20 4.82
C ALA A 340 -61.30 23.84 6.17
N ALA A 341 -60.32 24.62 6.65
CA ALA A 341 -60.42 25.98 7.19
C ALA A 341 -60.61 26.23 8.70
N MET A 342 -59.56 26.86 9.24
CA MET A 342 -59.53 28.05 10.11
C MET A 342 -59.90 27.99 11.61
N ASN A 343 -58.95 28.56 12.36
CA ASN A 343 -59.05 29.45 13.52
C ASN A 343 -59.57 28.92 14.87
N GLY A 344 -58.75 29.19 15.90
CA GLY A 344 -59.23 30.03 17.01
C GLY A 344 -59.13 29.45 18.42
N MET A 345 -58.05 29.81 19.12
CA MET A 345 -58.05 30.46 20.44
C MET A 345 -58.86 29.86 21.63
N ILE A 346 -58.09 29.58 22.71
CA ILE A 346 -58.22 30.19 24.06
C ILE A 346 -59.05 29.48 25.19
N TYR A 347 -58.41 29.48 26.40
CA TYR A 347 -58.82 29.17 27.80
C TYR A 347 -59.29 27.73 28.12
N GLY A 348 -59.00 27.09 29.26
CA GLY A 348 -58.36 27.44 30.53
C GLY A 348 -58.63 26.33 31.58
N ALA A 349 -58.01 26.47 32.76
CA ALA A 349 -58.33 25.84 34.07
C ALA A 349 -57.89 24.38 34.38
N GLN A 350 -56.77 24.29 35.13
CA GLN A 350 -56.50 23.65 36.44
C GLN A 350 -57.25 22.39 36.99
N PRO A 351 -56.62 21.67 37.97
CA PRO A 351 -56.62 20.20 38.16
C PRO A 351 -57.58 19.75 39.29
N PRO A 352 -57.63 18.47 39.76
CA PRO A 352 -56.67 17.98 40.79
C PRO A 352 -56.48 16.42 40.90
N MET A 353 -55.68 16.01 41.90
CA MET A 353 -55.69 14.72 42.65
C MET A 353 -54.77 13.56 42.20
N GLY A 354 -53.84 13.17 43.09
CA GLY A 354 -53.29 11.80 43.20
C GLY A 354 -54.34 10.82 43.80
N PRO A 355 -54.01 9.60 44.30
CA PRO A 355 -52.77 9.25 45.00
C PRO A 355 -52.24 7.79 44.79
N SER A 356 -51.06 7.54 45.41
CA SER A 356 -50.61 6.34 46.15
C SER A 356 -50.63 4.89 45.61
N GLY A 357 -49.49 4.23 45.85
CA GLY A 357 -49.35 2.81 46.21
C GLY A 357 -48.85 1.89 45.08
N ALA A 358 -48.09 0.82 45.28
CA ALA A 358 -47.43 0.21 46.43
C ALA A 358 -46.60 -1.00 45.91
N VAL A 359 -45.36 -1.17 46.39
CA VAL A 359 -44.79 -2.38 47.03
C VAL A 359 -44.77 -3.75 46.28
N MET A 360 -43.54 -4.18 45.89
CA MET A 360 -42.90 -5.54 45.96
C MET A 360 -43.51 -6.75 45.16
N PRO A 361 -42.86 -7.95 45.03
CA PRO A 361 -41.57 -8.45 45.56
C PRO A 361 -40.65 -9.16 44.52
N GLY A 362 -39.42 -9.50 44.96
CA GLY A 362 -38.47 -10.34 44.22
C GLY A 362 -38.69 -11.85 44.41
N LEU A 363 -37.89 -12.65 43.69
CA LEU A 363 -37.55 -14.03 44.05
C LEU A 363 -36.25 -14.46 43.33
N ALA A 364 -35.36 -15.05 44.13
CA ALA A 364 -34.12 -15.70 43.72
C ALA A 364 -34.34 -17.21 43.57
N ALA A 365 -33.64 -17.85 42.62
CA ALA A 365 -33.18 -19.25 42.63
C ALA A 365 -32.37 -19.49 41.33
N HIS A 366 -31.06 -19.72 41.41
CA HIS A 366 -30.43 -21.05 41.53
C HIS A 366 -30.38 -21.82 40.20
N LEU A 367 -29.22 -21.84 39.53
CA LEU A 367 -28.67 -23.07 38.95
C LEU A 367 -27.15 -22.95 38.73
N GLN A 368 -26.42 -23.82 39.43
CA GLN A 368 -25.03 -24.19 39.16
C GLN A 368 -24.92 -24.88 37.79
N MET A 369 -23.91 -24.55 37.00
CA MET A 369 -23.20 -25.57 36.20
C MET A 369 -21.70 -25.34 36.25
N SER A 370 -21.02 -26.42 36.61
CA SER A 370 -19.58 -26.64 36.67
C SER A 370 -18.99 -26.67 35.25
N MET A 371 -17.92 -25.93 35.03
CA MET A 371 -16.94 -26.22 33.98
C MET A 371 -15.56 -26.31 34.63
N ALA A 372 -15.12 -27.54 34.85
CA ALA A 372 -13.77 -27.85 35.28
C ALA A 372 -12.82 -27.82 34.07
N GLY A 373 -11.60 -27.33 34.29
CA GLY A 373 -10.42 -27.77 33.55
C GLY A 373 -9.96 -26.90 32.38
N ARG A 374 -9.53 -25.67 32.65
CA ARG A 374 -8.44 -25.05 31.89
C ARG A 374 -7.74 -24.04 32.78
N GLU A 375 -6.49 -24.31 33.10
CA GLU A 375 -5.67 -23.40 33.91
C GLU A 375 -5.50 -22.06 33.18
N PRO A 376 -5.59 -20.93 33.90
CA PRO A 376 -5.35 -19.62 33.33
C PRO A 376 -3.85 -19.45 33.07
N ILE A 377 -3.51 -19.27 31.79
CA ILE A 377 -2.18 -18.80 31.40
C ILE A 377 -1.99 -17.40 31.99
N ASP A 378 -0.92 -17.26 32.76
CA ASP A 378 -0.51 -16.04 33.42
C ASP A 378 -0.30 -14.90 32.42
N ALA A 379 -0.87 -13.73 32.72
CA ALA A 379 -0.88 -12.56 31.86
C ALA A 379 0.51 -11.91 31.73
N GLU A 380 1.46 -12.32 32.56
CA GLU A 380 2.86 -11.88 32.54
C GLU A 380 3.68 -12.66 31.49
N THR A 381 3.40 -13.95 31.28
CA THR A 381 4.05 -14.79 30.26
C THR A 381 3.57 -14.48 28.84
N ALA A 382 2.32 -14.01 28.69
CA ALA A 382 1.76 -13.59 27.40
C ALA A 382 2.33 -12.23 26.90
N ARG A 383 3.05 -11.49 27.75
CA ARG A 383 3.69 -10.20 27.38
C ARG A 383 5.15 -10.33 26.95
N GLN A 384 5.78 -11.50 27.13
CA GLN A 384 7.22 -11.69 26.82
C GLN A 384 7.49 -12.27 25.42
N ASN A 385 6.48 -12.74 24.68
CA ASN A 385 6.64 -13.37 23.34
C ASN A 385 6.13 -12.52 22.17
N ALA A 386 5.99 -11.21 22.36
CA ALA A 386 5.63 -10.27 21.29
C ALA A 386 6.64 -9.12 21.28
N THR A 387 7.85 -9.39 20.80
CA THR A 387 8.82 -8.35 20.46
C THR A 387 9.05 -8.40 18.95
N GLU A 388 8.84 -7.25 18.35
CA GLU A 388 8.75 -6.98 16.92
C GLU A 388 9.98 -7.47 16.12
N GLU A 389 9.72 -8.26 15.07
CA GLU A 389 10.63 -8.33 13.92
C GLU A 389 10.43 -7.03 13.10
N GLU A 390 11.18 -6.00 13.46
CA GLU A 390 11.38 -4.83 12.60
C GLU A 390 12.33 -5.20 11.46
N MET A 391 11.78 -5.41 10.27
CA MET A 391 12.55 -5.42 9.02
C MET A 391 12.97 -3.98 8.71
N GLU A 392 14.15 -3.57 9.17
CA GLU A 392 14.82 -2.36 8.70
C GLU A 392 15.52 -2.65 7.35
N ASP A 393 14.87 -2.19 6.28
CA ASP A 393 15.34 -2.24 4.90
C ASP A 393 16.38 -1.11 4.70
N ASP A 394 17.58 -1.48 4.25
CA ASP A 394 18.78 -0.66 4.15
C ASP A 394 18.56 0.72 3.49
N GLU A 395 18.64 1.79 4.30
CA GLU A 395 18.82 3.17 3.84
C GLU A 395 20.26 3.37 3.33
N SER A 396 20.57 2.83 2.16
CA SER A 396 21.70 3.33 1.36
C SER A 396 21.42 4.78 0.94
N GLU A 397 21.99 5.69 1.72
CA GLU A 397 22.05 7.14 1.55
C GLU A 397 22.48 7.53 0.11
N TRP A 398 21.51 7.67 -0.79
CA TRP A 398 21.71 8.35 -2.06
C TRP A 398 21.79 9.85 -1.76
N GLN A 399 23.00 10.41 -1.76
CA GLN A 399 23.20 11.86 -1.71
C GLN A 399 22.48 12.54 -2.88
N ILE A 400 21.26 13.01 -2.64
CA ILE A 400 20.51 13.88 -3.53
C ILE A 400 21.25 15.22 -3.55
N ARG A 401 21.93 15.52 -4.66
CA ARG A 401 22.48 16.86 -4.89
C ARG A 401 21.33 17.82 -5.10
N GLU A 402 20.97 18.57 -4.07
CA GLU A 402 20.08 19.73 -4.19
C GLU A 402 20.69 20.73 -5.18
N GLY A 403 20.04 20.91 -6.32
CA GLY A 403 20.42 21.93 -7.29
C GLY A 403 20.13 23.30 -6.72
N LYS A 404 21.14 24.19 -6.70
CA LYS A 404 20.95 25.60 -6.38
C LYS A 404 19.85 26.20 -7.27
N PRO A 405 18.91 27.00 -6.75
CA PRO A 405 17.75 27.51 -7.51
C PRO A 405 18.15 28.36 -8.74
N ASP A 406 19.36 28.91 -8.77
CA ASP A 406 19.86 29.75 -9.88
C ASP A 406 20.80 29.02 -10.87
N ALA A 407 20.92 27.69 -10.79
CA ALA A 407 21.76 26.96 -11.74
C ALA A 407 21.10 26.87 -13.13
N PRO A 408 21.81 27.24 -14.23
CA PRO A 408 21.26 27.17 -15.58
C PRO A 408 20.88 25.73 -15.93
N ARG A 409 19.69 25.55 -16.52
CA ARG A 409 19.16 24.23 -16.90
C ARG A 409 20.18 23.48 -17.77
N PRO A 410 20.48 22.20 -17.48
CA PRO A 410 21.40 21.40 -18.28
C PRO A 410 21.00 21.37 -19.76
N SER A 411 21.98 21.44 -20.65
CA SER A 411 21.78 21.54 -22.11
C SER A 411 20.98 20.38 -22.74
N TRP A 412 20.86 19.23 -22.06
CA TRP A 412 20.04 18.11 -22.50
C TRP A 412 18.53 18.32 -22.29
N ALA A 413 18.13 19.30 -21.46
CA ALA A 413 16.72 19.59 -21.16
C ALA A 413 16.04 20.57 -22.14
N LYS A 414 16.72 20.98 -23.22
CA LYS A 414 16.10 21.81 -24.27
C LYS A 414 15.30 20.94 -25.23
N SER A 415 13.98 20.89 -25.04
CA SER A 415 13.06 20.30 -26.01
C SER A 415 13.04 21.15 -27.28
N LYS A 416 13.22 20.47 -28.42
CA LYS A 416 13.30 21.06 -29.76
C LYS A 416 11.90 21.37 -30.27
N GLN A 417 11.38 22.54 -29.93
CA GLN A 417 10.20 23.10 -30.57
C GLN A 417 10.21 24.62 -30.41
N GLU A 418 10.74 25.32 -31.41
CA GLU A 418 10.27 26.63 -31.88
C GLU A 418 11.21 27.15 -32.98
N GLY A 419 10.60 27.60 -34.08
CA GLY A 419 11.28 28.29 -35.18
C GLY A 419 11.00 27.65 -36.54
N GLU A 420 9.91 28.06 -37.20
CA GLU A 420 9.96 28.61 -38.56
C GLU A 420 8.54 28.93 -39.10
N GLU A 421 8.31 30.21 -39.42
CA GLU A 421 7.20 30.66 -40.26
C GLU A 421 7.74 31.29 -41.56
N GLN A 422 7.20 30.79 -42.68
CA GLN A 422 6.88 31.41 -43.97
C GLN A 422 7.99 31.84 -44.98
N LYS A 423 8.04 31.15 -46.14
CA LYS A 423 7.62 31.57 -47.52
C LYS A 423 8.32 30.70 -48.62
N PRO A 424 7.96 30.75 -49.94
CA PRO A 424 6.94 29.89 -50.54
C PRO A 424 7.44 29.07 -51.77
N ALA A 425 6.52 28.31 -52.35
CA ALA A 425 6.65 27.25 -53.36
C ALA A 425 7.40 27.58 -54.67
N THR A 426 8.13 26.59 -55.22
CA THR A 426 8.05 26.20 -56.65
C THR A 426 8.52 24.75 -56.94
N LYS A 427 7.68 24.05 -57.71
CA LYS A 427 7.93 23.09 -58.82
C LYS A 427 8.75 21.79 -58.61
N LYS A 428 8.00 20.67 -58.66
CA LYS A 428 8.23 19.39 -59.38
C LYS A 428 9.64 19.10 -59.94
N ARG A 429 10.29 18.02 -59.46
CA ARG A 429 10.90 17.00 -60.35
C ARG A 429 11.15 15.65 -59.68
N LYS A 430 11.12 14.65 -60.56
CA LYS A 430 11.10 13.19 -60.41
C LYS A 430 12.46 12.60 -59.97
N ARG A 431 12.38 11.55 -59.14
CA ARG A 431 13.13 10.26 -59.20
C ARG A 431 14.68 10.25 -59.09
N ARG A 432 15.13 9.45 -58.10
CA ARG A 432 16.07 8.30 -58.22
C ARG A 432 17.52 8.50 -57.72
N SER A 433 17.99 7.41 -57.11
CA SER A 433 19.34 6.91 -56.83
C SER A 433 20.06 7.34 -55.54
N VAL A 434 19.91 6.45 -54.56
CA VAL A 434 20.90 6.03 -53.56
C VAL A 434 22.23 5.69 -54.23
N LEU A 435 23.32 6.33 -53.81
CA LEU A 435 24.65 5.76 -53.46
C LEU A 435 25.72 6.85 -53.41
N ARG A 436 26.65 6.68 -52.46
CA ARG A 436 27.95 7.37 -52.26
C ARG A 436 27.90 8.81 -51.75
N TYR A 437 28.28 9.00 -50.48
CA TYR A 437 29.61 9.53 -50.17
C TYR A 437 29.92 9.35 -48.66
N GLU A 438 30.64 8.27 -48.33
CA GLU A 438 31.52 8.24 -47.16
C GLU A 438 32.93 8.60 -47.63
N ARG A 439 33.42 9.77 -47.24
CA ARG A 439 34.83 10.09 -47.04
C ARG A 439 34.92 11.55 -46.61
N THR A 440 35.95 11.87 -45.82
CA THR A 440 36.36 13.22 -45.40
C THR A 440 35.56 13.89 -44.28
N LEU A 441 35.66 13.34 -43.05
CA LEU A 441 35.76 14.13 -41.80
C LEU A 441 36.57 13.34 -40.75
N ARG A 442 37.83 13.02 -41.09
CA ARG A 442 38.80 12.40 -40.19
C ARG A 442 40.19 12.99 -40.38
N THR A 443 40.31 14.32 -40.36
CA THR A 443 41.59 15.03 -40.29
C THR A 443 41.34 16.45 -39.78
N LEU A 444 41.58 16.68 -38.47
CA LEU A 444 41.75 17.97 -37.76
C LEU A 444 40.91 17.98 -36.48
N MET A 445 41.45 17.36 -35.43
CA MET A 445 41.45 17.87 -34.05
C MET A 445 42.30 16.90 -33.23
N THR A 446 43.61 17.03 -33.38
CA THR A 446 44.63 16.26 -32.67
C THR A 446 45.79 17.20 -32.36
N SER A 447 45.65 18.00 -31.31
CA SER A 447 46.76 18.65 -30.60
C SER A 447 46.21 19.50 -29.46
N PHE A 448 46.12 18.93 -28.26
CA PHE A 448 46.38 19.62 -26.99
C PHE A 448 46.53 18.53 -25.91
N SER A 449 47.79 18.11 -25.73
CA SER A 449 48.24 17.42 -24.54
C SER A 449 48.84 18.48 -23.61
N SER A 450 48.34 18.55 -22.38
CA SER A 450 49.08 19.09 -21.24
C SER A 450 48.62 18.40 -19.97
N ASP A 451 49.60 17.97 -19.20
CA ASP A 451 49.59 17.16 -17.99
C ASP A 451 48.61 17.58 -16.88
N SER A 452 48.02 16.58 -16.21
CA SER A 452 48.01 16.46 -14.73
C SER A 452 47.28 15.17 -14.28
N PRO A 453 47.98 14.16 -13.71
CA PRO A 453 47.35 12.93 -13.21
C PRO A 453 47.33 12.91 -11.67
N GLN A 454 46.31 13.48 -11.02
CA GLN A 454 46.15 13.33 -9.55
C GLN A 454 44.71 13.12 -9.04
N GLY A 455 43.70 12.96 -9.91
CA GLY A 455 42.29 12.96 -9.47
C GLY A 455 41.62 11.61 -9.22
N THR A 456 42.17 10.48 -9.69
CA THR A 456 41.41 9.22 -9.82
C THR A 456 41.83 8.09 -8.89
N HIS A 457 42.92 8.22 -8.12
CA HIS A 457 43.37 7.18 -7.18
C HIS A 457 42.57 7.15 -5.86
N LEU A 458 42.01 8.29 -5.44
CA LEU A 458 41.40 8.44 -4.11
C LEU A 458 40.05 7.72 -3.94
N ILE A 459 39.34 7.45 -5.04
CA ILE A 459 37.99 6.82 -5.01
C ILE A 459 38.11 5.28 -5.00
N GLN A 460 39.19 4.73 -5.56
CA GLN A 460 39.42 3.28 -5.58
C GLN A 460 39.99 2.79 -4.24
N GLU A 461 40.81 3.60 -3.55
CA GLU A 461 41.30 3.31 -2.20
C GLU A 461 40.20 3.34 -1.13
N LYS A 462 39.21 4.24 -1.23
CA LYS A 462 38.09 4.25 -0.28
C LYS A 462 37.22 2.99 -0.37
N LYS A 463 37.03 2.44 -1.57
CA LYS A 463 36.25 1.19 -1.75
C LYS A 463 36.99 -0.05 -1.25
N SER A 464 38.31 -0.11 -1.39
CA SER A 464 39.08 -1.22 -0.80
C SER A 464 39.17 -1.10 0.71
N GLN A 465 39.26 0.10 1.28
CA GLN A 465 39.25 0.32 2.73
C GLN A 465 37.91 -0.05 3.37
N LEU A 466 36.78 0.27 2.74
CA LEU A 466 35.44 -0.14 3.21
C LEU A 466 35.31 -1.67 3.33
N HIS A 467 35.85 -2.40 2.35
CA HIS A 467 35.78 -3.87 2.38
C HIS A 467 36.71 -4.50 3.43
N VAL A 468 37.81 -3.84 3.81
CA VAL A 468 38.71 -4.33 4.86
C VAL A 468 38.08 -4.15 6.25
N LEU A 469 37.38 -3.02 6.46
CA LEU A 469 36.71 -2.73 7.73
C LEU A 469 35.52 -3.67 7.96
N ASP A 470 34.71 -3.95 6.94
CA ASP A 470 33.61 -4.93 7.01
C ASP A 470 34.10 -6.33 7.39
N VAL A 471 35.26 -6.74 6.85
CA VAL A 471 35.86 -8.04 7.19
C VAL A 471 36.29 -8.09 8.65
N ALA A 472 36.85 -6.99 9.18
CA ALA A 472 37.28 -6.91 10.56
C ALA A 472 36.10 -6.94 11.56
N VAL A 473 35.03 -6.19 11.27
CA VAL A 473 33.80 -6.19 12.10
C VAL A 473 33.17 -7.58 12.14
N ARG A 474 33.01 -8.24 10.98
CA ARG A 474 32.50 -9.62 10.90
C ARG A 474 33.38 -10.62 11.65
N GLN A 475 34.70 -10.41 11.63
CA GLN A 475 35.63 -11.27 12.37
C GLN A 475 35.45 -11.11 13.88
N ILE A 476 35.32 -9.88 14.40
CA ILE A 476 35.09 -9.61 15.83
C ILE A 476 33.74 -10.20 16.28
N ALA A 477 32.67 -10.01 15.50
CA ALA A 477 31.35 -10.58 15.79
C ALA A 477 31.41 -12.11 15.92
N ARG A 478 32.09 -12.77 14.97
CA ARG A 478 32.30 -14.23 14.98
C ARG A 478 33.18 -14.69 16.14
N GLU A 479 34.26 -13.96 16.42
CA GLU A 479 35.27 -14.30 17.44
C GLU A 479 34.65 -14.26 18.86
N PHE A 480 33.84 -13.25 19.16
CA PHE A 480 33.26 -13.08 20.49
C PHE A 480 31.78 -13.45 20.58
N ARG A 481 31.20 -14.08 19.54
CA ARG A 481 29.79 -14.53 19.46
C ARG A 481 28.76 -13.42 19.75
N PHE A 482 28.93 -12.25 19.14
CA PHE A 482 27.96 -11.14 19.14
C PHE A 482 27.37 -10.98 17.73
N THR A 483 26.29 -10.22 17.59
CA THR A 483 25.73 -9.96 16.25
C THR A 483 26.62 -8.96 15.49
N ILE A 484 26.51 -8.94 14.16
CA ILE A 484 27.34 -8.04 13.33
C ILE A 484 26.90 -6.59 13.59
N GLU A 485 25.61 -6.38 13.80
CA GLU A 485 24.96 -5.09 14.04
C GLU A 485 25.45 -4.46 15.35
N GLU A 486 25.55 -5.24 16.44
CA GLU A 486 26.08 -4.75 17.72
C GLU A 486 27.54 -4.29 17.61
N VAL A 487 28.36 -5.08 16.89
CA VAL A 487 29.79 -4.76 16.70
C VAL A 487 29.96 -3.56 15.77
N GLN A 488 29.14 -3.46 14.72
CA GLN A 488 29.11 -2.35 13.78
C GLN A 488 28.68 -1.05 14.48
N GLU A 489 27.59 -1.06 15.24
CA GLU A 489 27.09 0.13 15.96
C GLU A 489 28.13 0.68 16.94
N TYR A 490 28.89 -0.19 17.62
CA TYR A 490 29.98 0.28 18.45
C TYR A 490 31.16 0.81 17.64
N TYR A 491 31.54 0.12 16.56
CA TYR A 491 32.61 0.54 15.68
C TYR A 491 32.31 1.92 15.07
N ASP A 492 31.09 2.19 14.64
CA ASP A 492 30.67 3.48 14.08
C ASP A 492 30.81 4.63 15.11
N LYS A 493 30.66 4.32 16.41
CA LYS A 493 30.84 5.29 17.50
C LYS A 493 32.31 5.59 17.82
N CYS A 494 33.22 4.62 17.66
CA CYS A 494 34.61 4.75 18.11
C CYS A 494 35.65 4.84 16.98
N GLY A 495 35.33 4.37 15.76
CA GLY A 495 36.17 4.40 14.58
C GLY A 495 37.47 3.58 14.67
N ASP A 496 37.60 2.69 15.66
CA ASP A 496 38.84 1.95 15.96
C ASP A 496 38.56 0.46 16.19
N VAL A 497 39.10 -0.37 15.30
CA VAL A 497 38.90 -1.84 15.27
C VAL A 497 39.48 -2.51 16.52
N GLU A 498 40.63 -2.05 17.01
CA GLU A 498 41.30 -2.65 18.17
C GLU A 498 40.53 -2.35 19.45
N ARG A 499 40.02 -1.11 19.57
CA ARG A 499 39.15 -0.71 20.68
C ARG A 499 37.82 -1.46 20.66
N THR A 500 37.22 -1.65 19.49
CA THR A 500 36.02 -2.49 19.30
C THR A 500 36.30 -3.93 19.76
N ARG A 501 37.38 -4.55 19.27
CA ARG A 501 37.79 -5.90 19.68
C ARG A 501 37.99 -6.03 21.18
N ALA A 502 38.70 -5.08 21.81
CA ALA A 502 38.97 -5.10 23.25
C ALA A 502 37.68 -5.00 24.09
N ARG A 503 36.70 -4.18 23.66
CA ARG A 503 35.41 -4.05 24.34
C ARG A 503 34.62 -5.37 24.29
N PHE A 504 34.45 -5.96 23.11
CA PHE A 504 33.68 -7.19 22.95
C PHE A 504 34.35 -8.40 23.63
N LYS A 505 35.70 -8.44 23.65
CA LYS A 505 36.44 -9.38 24.49
C LYS A 505 36.08 -9.24 25.96
N LYS A 506 36.14 -8.01 26.50
CA LYS A 506 35.80 -7.77 27.92
C LYS A 506 34.35 -8.14 28.24
N MET A 507 33.41 -7.87 27.34
CA MET A 507 32.01 -8.28 27.52
C MET A 507 31.86 -9.81 27.55
N ARG A 508 32.58 -10.53 26.67
CA ARG A 508 32.58 -11.99 26.68
C ARG A 508 33.22 -12.56 27.95
N ASP A 509 34.34 -11.99 28.40
CA ASP A 509 35.00 -12.41 29.65
C ASP A 509 34.07 -12.23 30.87
N VAL A 510 33.29 -11.14 30.91
CA VAL A 510 32.28 -10.92 31.96
C VAL A 510 31.15 -11.94 31.88
N LEU A 511 30.62 -12.22 30.68
CA LEU A 511 29.57 -13.22 30.50
C LEU A 511 30.04 -14.63 30.88
N SER A 512 31.30 -14.97 30.59
CA SER A 512 31.89 -16.27 30.97
C SER A 512 32.24 -16.38 32.46
N ALA A 513 32.33 -15.25 33.17
CA ALA A 513 32.57 -15.23 34.62
C ALA A 513 31.27 -15.32 35.43
N LEU A 514 30.11 -15.03 34.83
CA LEU A 514 28.81 -15.28 35.44
C LEU A 514 28.60 -16.79 35.52
N LYS A 515 28.43 -17.31 36.74
CA LYS A 515 28.18 -18.72 36.99
C LYS A 515 26.75 -19.05 36.52
N ASP A 516 26.58 -20.12 35.76
CA ASP A 516 25.26 -20.59 35.37
C ASP A 516 24.47 -20.98 36.63
N ASP A 517 23.31 -20.36 36.85
CA ASP A 517 22.44 -20.59 38.01
C ASP A 517 21.73 -21.97 37.98
N ASP A 518 22.03 -22.80 36.99
CA ASP A 518 21.42 -24.14 36.81
C ASP A 518 22.04 -25.24 37.70
N ASP A 519 23.12 -24.94 38.43
CA ASP A 519 23.65 -25.84 39.47
C ASP A 519 22.90 -25.65 40.81
N VAL A 520 21.57 -25.77 40.79
CA VAL A 520 20.79 -25.98 42.02
C VAL A 520 20.87 -27.47 42.35
N PRO A 521 21.63 -27.90 43.39
CA PRO A 521 21.67 -29.30 43.77
C PRO A 521 20.27 -29.72 44.21
N GLY A 522 19.68 -30.64 43.44
CA GLY A 522 18.36 -31.19 43.69
C GLY A 522 18.23 -31.65 45.14
N SER A 523 17.31 -31.01 45.85
CA SER A 523 16.81 -31.40 47.16
C SER A 523 16.29 -32.83 47.06
N SER A 524 17.04 -33.76 47.66
CA SER A 524 16.59 -35.14 47.92
C SER A 524 15.62 -35.19 49.08
#